data_AF-Q98TZ7-F1
#
_entry.id   AF-Q98TZ7-F1
#
_cell.length_a   1.000
_cell.length_b   1.000
_cell.length_c   1.000
_cell.angle_alpha   90.00
_cell.angle_beta   90.00
_cell.angle_gamma   90.00
#
_symmetry.space_group_name_H-M   'P 1'
#
loop_
_entity.id
_entity.type
_entity.pdbx_description
1 polymer ?
#
loop_
_entity_poly.entity_id
_entity_poly.type
_entity_poly.pdbx_seq_one_letter_code
_entity_poly.pdbx_strand_id
1 'polypeptide(L)'
;CQQFLGKSVMEIKAVVLQTLEGHLRSILGTLTVEQIYQDRDQFAKLVREVAAPDVGRMGIEILSFTIKDVYDKVEYLSSLGKSQTAAVQRDADIGVAEAERDAGIREAECKKEML
;
A
#
# COMPACT_ATOMS: atom_id res chain seq x y z
N CYS A 1 5.21 -31.13 -18.52
CA CYS A 1 4.56 -31.12 -17.19
C CYS A 1 3.37 -32.08 -17.17
N GLN A 2 3.37 -33.05 -16.25
CA GLN A 2 2.25 -34.00 -16.06
C GLN A 2 1.25 -33.54 -14.97
N GLN A 3 1.56 -32.44 -14.27
CA GLN A 3 0.84 -31.93 -13.09
C GLN A 3 -0.69 -31.80 -13.26
N PHE A 4 -1.14 -31.48 -14.48
CA PHE A 4 -2.55 -31.19 -14.77
C PHE A 4 -3.21 -32.21 -15.69
N LEU A 5 -2.53 -33.32 -16.02
CA LEU A 5 -3.09 -34.34 -16.88
C LEU A 5 -4.32 -34.99 -16.21
N GLY A 6 -5.48 -34.96 -16.88
CA GLY A 6 -6.72 -35.52 -16.34
C GLY A 6 -7.42 -34.67 -15.28
N LYS A 7 -6.91 -33.48 -14.95
CA LYS A 7 -7.59 -32.54 -14.04
C LYS A 7 -8.58 -31.66 -14.79
N SER A 8 -9.70 -31.36 -14.15
CA SER A 8 -10.65 -30.36 -14.60
C SER A 8 -10.07 -28.95 -14.48
N VAL A 9 -10.62 -28.00 -15.23
CA VAL A 9 -10.24 -26.58 -15.15
C VAL A 9 -10.44 -26.02 -13.74
N MET A 10 -11.46 -26.47 -13.00
CA MET A 10 -11.67 -26.03 -11.61
C MET A 10 -10.53 -26.48 -10.70
N GLU A 11 -10.08 -27.73 -10.83
CA GLU A 11 -8.97 -28.25 -10.02
C GLU A 11 -7.66 -27.53 -10.35
N ILE A 12 -7.40 -27.25 -11.63
CA ILE A 12 -6.22 -26.47 -12.05
C ILE A 12 -6.26 -25.07 -11.42
N LYS A 13 -7.41 -24.38 -11.51
CA LYS A 13 -7.59 -23.06 -10.90
C LYS A 13 -7.38 -23.09 -9.37
N ALA A 14 -7.92 -24.10 -8.70
CA ALA A 14 -7.78 -24.25 -7.26
C ALA A 14 -6.32 -24.43 -6.84
N VAL A 15 -5.57 -25.29 -7.54
CA VAL A 15 -4.14 -25.52 -7.26
C VAL A 15 -3.32 -24.23 -7.43
N VAL A 16 -3.57 -23.48 -8.51
CA VAL A 16 -2.89 -22.22 -8.79
C VAL A 16 -3.24 -21.19 -7.72
N LEU A 17 -4.53 -21.06 -7.37
CA LEU A 17 -5.00 -20.14 -6.34
C LEU A 17 -4.35 -20.44 -4.99
N GLN A 18 -4.34 -21.70 -4.56
CA GLN A 18 -3.71 -22.10 -3.30
C GLN A 18 -2.21 -21.78 -3.27
N THR A 19 -1.51 -21.98 -4.39
CA THR A 19 -0.08 -21.67 -4.50
C THR A 19 0.16 -20.17 -4.35
N LEU A 20 -0.61 -19.34 -5.07
CA LEU A 20 -0.52 -17.88 -5.00
C LEU A 20 -0.90 -17.35 -3.60
N GLU A 21 -1.95 -17.90 -2.98
CA GLU A 21 -2.36 -17.54 -1.62
C GLU A 21 -1.30 -17.92 -0.58
N GLY A 22 -0.62 -19.05 -0.77
CA GLY A 22 0.51 -19.46 0.08
C GLY A 22 1.62 -18.41 0.08
N HIS A 23 2.06 -18.00 -1.10
CA HIS A 23 3.07 -16.95 -1.29
C HIS A 23 2.62 -15.60 -0.74
N LEU A 24 1.39 -15.20 -1.05
CA LEU A 24 0.78 -13.97 -0.55
C LEU A 24 0.82 -13.92 0.98
N ARG A 25 0.40 -15.00 1.65
CA ARG A 25 0.36 -15.10 3.11
C ARG A 25 1.76 -15.10 3.73
N SER A 26 2.71 -15.78 3.10
CA SER A 26 4.10 -15.82 3.56
C SER A 26 4.71 -14.42 3.59
N ILE A 27 4.52 -13.64 2.53
CA ILE A 27 5.08 -12.29 2.43
C ILE A 27 4.33 -11.34 3.36
N LEU A 28 3.00 -11.44 3.43
CA LEU A 28 2.19 -10.64 4.33
C LEU A 28 2.59 -10.81 5.80
N GLY A 29 3.04 -12.01 6.20
CA GLY A 29 3.56 -12.26 7.55
C GLY A 29 4.88 -11.56 7.88
N THR A 30 5.57 -10.98 6.90
CA THR A 30 6.86 -10.27 7.08
C THR A 30 6.73 -8.76 7.05
N LEU A 31 5.56 -8.23 6.66
CA LEU A 31 5.30 -6.82 6.50
C LEU A 31 4.32 -6.33 7.56
N THR A 32 4.47 -5.07 7.96
CA THR A 32 3.45 -4.41 8.79
C THR A 32 2.26 -3.98 7.93
N VAL A 33 1.12 -3.75 8.58
CA VAL A 33 -0.11 -3.29 7.91
C VAL A 33 0.11 -1.95 7.20
N GLU A 34 0.92 -1.07 7.79
CA GLU A 34 1.27 0.24 7.23
C GLU A 34 2.07 0.09 5.93
N GLN A 35 3.06 -0.81 5.90
CA GLN A 35 3.89 -1.04 4.71
C GLN A 35 3.05 -1.54 3.53
N ILE A 36 2.11 -2.46 3.79
CA ILE A 36 1.20 -2.98 2.77
C ILE A 36 0.28 -1.88 2.24
N TYR A 37 -0.17 -0.98 3.12
CA TYR A 37 -1.07 0.10 2.74
C TYR A 37 -0.36 1.22 1.97
N GLN A 38 0.89 1.53 2.35
CA GLN A 38 1.70 2.58 1.72
C GLN A 38 2.18 2.19 0.32
N ASP A 39 2.60 0.94 0.11
CA ASP A 39 3.14 0.49 -1.17
C ASP A 39 2.57 -0.88 -1.61
N ARG A 40 1.35 -0.81 -2.16
CA ARG A 40 0.63 -1.98 -2.67
C ARG A 40 1.29 -2.57 -3.92
N ASP A 41 1.91 -1.73 -4.74
CA ASP A 41 2.54 -2.15 -5.99
C ASP A 41 3.82 -2.93 -5.71
N GLN A 42 4.63 -2.47 -4.75
CA GLN A 42 5.81 -3.20 -4.29
C GLN A 42 5.42 -4.54 -3.66
N PHE A 43 4.36 -4.58 -2.83
CA PHE A 43 3.86 -5.84 -2.28
C PHE A 43 3.40 -6.80 -3.38
N ALA A 44 2.60 -6.32 -4.34
CA ALA A 44 2.16 -7.11 -5.50
C ALA A 44 3.35 -7.67 -6.31
N LYS A 45 4.38 -6.84 -6.50
CA LYS A 45 5.60 -7.22 -7.21
C LYS A 45 6.38 -8.31 -6.47
N LEU A 46 6.58 -8.17 -5.16
CA LEU A 46 7.24 -9.18 -4.32
C LEU A 46 6.51 -10.53 -4.40
N VAL A 47 5.18 -10.51 -4.29
CA VAL A 47 4.37 -11.74 -4.38
C VAL A 47 4.52 -12.40 -5.75
N ARG A 48 4.51 -11.61 -6.82
CA ARG A 48 4.75 -12.11 -8.18
C ARG A 48 6.15 -12.71 -8.32
N GLU A 49 7.19 -12.04 -7.83
CA GLU A 49 8.59 -12.48 -7.96
C GLU A 49 8.83 -13.83 -7.27
N VAL A 50 8.24 -14.02 -6.08
CA VAL A 50 8.37 -15.27 -5.32
C VAL A 50 7.51 -16.39 -5.91
N ALA A 51 6.31 -16.07 -6.40
CA ALA A 51 5.39 -17.08 -6.92
C ALA A 51 5.65 -17.50 -8.38
N ALA A 52 6.23 -16.62 -9.21
CA ALA A 52 6.42 -16.87 -10.64
C ALA A 52 7.21 -18.15 -10.97
N PRO A 53 8.32 -18.48 -10.26
CA PRO A 53 9.03 -19.74 -10.49
C PRO A 53 8.17 -20.98 -10.24
N ASP A 54 7.33 -20.94 -9.20
CA ASP A 54 6.50 -22.09 -8.79
C ASP A 54 5.40 -22.38 -9.79
N VAL A 55 4.64 -21.35 -10.17
CA VAL A 55 3.61 -21.51 -11.20
C VAL A 55 4.22 -21.77 -12.58
N GLY A 56 5.43 -21.24 -12.85
CA GLY A 56 6.20 -21.55 -14.05
C GLY A 56 6.55 -23.03 -14.17
N ARG A 57 6.91 -23.69 -13.06
CA ARG A 57 7.11 -25.16 -13.02
C ARG A 57 5.83 -25.94 -13.33
N MET A 58 4.65 -25.35 -13.08
CA MET A 58 3.36 -25.91 -13.46
C MET A 58 3.01 -25.65 -14.94
N GLY A 59 3.78 -24.84 -15.66
CA GLY A 59 3.51 -24.43 -17.04
C GLY A 59 2.56 -23.23 -17.14
N ILE A 60 2.48 -22.41 -16.10
CA ILE A 60 1.58 -21.26 -16.00
C ILE A 60 2.40 -19.99 -15.82
N GLU A 61 2.08 -18.96 -16.59
CA GLU A 61 2.73 -17.66 -16.52
C GLU A 61 1.80 -16.63 -15.84
N ILE A 62 2.37 -15.84 -14.93
CA ILE A 62 1.67 -14.70 -14.31
C ILE A 62 1.81 -13.50 -15.23
N LEU A 63 0.76 -13.16 -15.98
CA LEU A 63 0.75 -11.95 -16.82
C LEU A 63 0.72 -10.69 -15.97
N SER A 64 -0.21 -10.63 -15.01
CA SER A 64 -0.41 -9.49 -14.12
C SER A 64 -0.88 -9.97 -12.74
N PHE A 65 -0.45 -9.26 -11.70
CA PHE A 65 -0.86 -9.47 -10.32
C PHE A 65 -1.06 -8.10 -9.68
N THR A 66 -2.26 -7.83 -9.19
CA THR A 66 -2.62 -6.54 -8.58
C THR A 66 -3.42 -6.77 -7.32
N ILE A 67 -3.21 -5.91 -6.32
CA ILE A 67 -4.02 -5.88 -5.10
C ILE A 67 -5.22 -4.97 -5.34
N LYS A 68 -6.42 -5.54 -5.30
CA LYS A 68 -7.66 -4.78 -5.50
C LYS A 68 -7.97 -3.94 -4.25
N ASP A 69 -8.27 -4.61 -3.14
CA ASP A 69 -8.70 -3.96 -1.90
C ASP A 69 -8.07 -4.65 -0.70
N VAL A 70 -7.76 -3.87 0.34
CA VAL A 70 -7.27 -4.35 1.64
C VAL A 70 -8.25 -3.88 2.71
N TYR A 71 -8.85 -4.82 3.41
CA TYR A 71 -9.82 -4.54 4.47
C TYR A 71 -9.36 -5.20 5.77
N ASP A 72 -9.63 -4.54 6.88
CA ASP A 72 -9.43 -5.08 8.21
C ASP A 72 -10.78 -5.25 8.93
N LYS A 73 -10.84 -6.17 9.89
CA LYS A 73 -12.08 -6.46 10.64
C LYS A 73 -12.28 -5.54 11.85
N VAL A 74 -11.30 -4.71 12.21
CA VAL A 74 -11.21 -4.05 13.53
C VAL A 74 -11.08 -2.52 13.39
N GLU A 75 -11.51 -1.96 12.25
CA GLU A 75 -11.41 -0.51 11.94
C GLU A 75 -10.01 0.10 12.13
N TYR A 76 -8.96 -0.70 12.12
CA TYR A 76 -7.59 -0.26 12.28
C TYR A 76 -7.17 0.66 11.12
N LEU A 77 -7.45 0.26 9.89
CA LEU A 77 -7.09 1.03 8.70
C LEU A 77 -7.87 2.35 8.64
N SER A 78 -9.15 2.31 9.04
CA SER A 78 -9.99 3.52 9.18
C SER A 78 -9.40 4.49 10.20
N SER A 79 -8.94 3.98 11.34
CA SER A 79 -8.34 4.79 12.41
C SER A 79 -6.98 5.37 12.01
N LEU A 80 -6.17 4.61 11.27
CA LEU A 80 -4.90 5.06 10.72
C LEU A 80 -5.11 6.24 9.75
N GLY A 81 -6.10 6.12 8.85
CA GLY A 81 -6.47 7.18 7.91
C GLY A 81 -6.93 8.46 8.62
N LYS A 82 -7.78 8.35 9.65
CA LYS A 82 -8.22 9.51 10.45
C LYS A 82 -7.05 10.23 11.12
N SER A 83 -6.10 9.47 11.67
CA SER A 83 -4.92 10.03 12.34
C SER A 83 -4.00 10.76 11.37
N GLN A 84 -3.77 10.18 10.19
CA GLN A 84 -3.01 10.82 9.09
C GLN A 84 -3.66 12.12 8.63
N THR A 85 -4.98 12.12 8.37
CA THR A 85 -5.70 13.34 7.97
C THR A 85 -5.63 14.43 9.04
N ALA A 86 -5.77 14.06 10.31
CA ALA A 86 -5.66 15.01 11.42
C ALA A 86 -4.25 15.61 11.56
N ALA A 87 -3.20 14.83 11.29
CA ALA A 87 -1.82 15.31 11.27
C ALA A 87 -1.60 16.31 10.12
N VAL A 88 -2.01 15.95 8.90
CA VAL A 88 -1.90 16.83 7.73
C VAL A 88 -2.65 18.15 7.95
N GLN A 89 -3.85 18.11 8.51
CA GLN A 89 -4.61 19.33 8.82
C GLN A 89 -3.88 20.20 9.84
N ARG A 90 -3.38 19.60 10.93
CA ARG A 90 -2.63 20.33 11.96
C ARG A 90 -1.39 21.01 11.38
N ASP A 91 -0.63 20.29 10.56
CA ASP A 91 0.59 20.81 9.97
C ASP A 91 0.28 21.96 8.99
N ALA A 92 -0.83 21.86 8.25
CA ALA A 92 -1.34 22.95 7.42
C ALA A 92 -1.73 24.19 8.26
N ASP A 93 -2.44 23.99 9.38
CA ASP A 93 -2.85 25.09 10.27
C ASP A 93 -1.64 25.80 10.90
N ILE A 94 -0.62 25.03 11.30
CA ILE A 94 0.65 25.57 11.79
C ILE A 94 1.34 26.39 10.69
N GLY A 95 1.42 25.86 9.46
CA GLY A 95 2.02 26.57 8.33
C GLY A 95 1.32 27.89 8.00
N VAL A 96 -0.01 27.93 8.11
CA VAL A 96 -0.78 29.18 7.93
C VAL A 96 -0.47 30.18 9.04
N ALA A 97 -0.49 29.75 10.30
CA ALA A 97 -0.21 30.62 11.44
C ALA A 97 1.21 31.19 11.41
N GLU A 98 2.20 30.40 11.00
CA GLU A 98 3.58 30.86 10.81
C GLU A 98 3.70 31.88 9.67
N ALA A 99 3.04 31.63 8.54
CA ALA A 99 3.02 32.57 7.41
C ALA A 99 2.36 33.92 7.77
N GLU A 100 1.24 33.90 8.49
CA GLU A 100 0.55 35.11 8.96
C GLU A 100 1.41 35.92 9.93
N ARG A 101 2.05 35.22 10.89
CA ARG A 101 2.98 35.85 11.83
C ARG A 101 4.12 36.55 11.09
N ASP A 102 4.75 35.85 10.15
CA ASP A 102 5.91 36.35 9.42
C ASP A 102 5.54 37.49 8.47
N ALA A 103 4.34 37.47 7.88
CA ALA A 103 3.80 38.59 7.10
C ALA A 103 3.55 39.82 7.99
N GLY A 104 2.93 39.64 9.16
CA GLY A 104 2.68 40.73 10.11
C GLY A 104 3.96 41.39 10.63
N ILE A 105 5.01 40.60 10.88
CA ILE A 105 6.34 41.12 11.24
C ILE A 105 6.90 41.99 10.12
N ARG A 106 6.90 41.48 8.88
CA ARG A 106 7.41 42.21 7.71
C ARG A 106 6.65 43.51 7.44
N GLU A 107 5.32 43.50 7.59
CA GLU A 107 4.52 44.73 7.47
C GLU A 107 4.87 45.76 8.55
N ALA A 108 5.07 45.31 9.79
CA ALA A 108 5.43 46.20 10.90
C ALA A 108 6.83 46.81 10.73
N GLU A 109 7.78 46.03 10.20
CA GLU A 109 9.13 46.51 9.85
C GLU A 109 9.08 47.54 8.73
N CYS A 110 8.39 47.25 7.61
CA CYS A 110 8.20 48.20 6.52
C CYS A 110 7.58 49.53 6.99
N LYS A 111 6.60 49.49 7.90
CA LYS A 111 5.98 50.70 8.46
C LYS A 111 6.94 51.52 9.31
N LYS A 112 7.87 50.88 10.03
CA LYS A 112 8.89 51.57 10.83
C LYS A 112 9.94 52.27 9.98
N GLU A 113 10.32 51.69 8.84
CA GLU A 113 11.32 52.28 7.94
C GLU A 113 10.79 53.49 7.13
N MET A 114 9.46 53.60 6.99
CA MET A 114 8.81 54.71 6.30
C MET A 114 8.53 55.94 7.19
N LEU A 115 8.86 55.89 8.48
CA LEU A 115 8.75 56.99 9.46
C LEU A 115 10.11 57.67 9.69
#